data_AF-X1P3G1-F1
#
_entry.id   AF-X1P3G1-F1
#
_cell.length_a   1.000
_cell.length_b   1.000
_cell.length_c   1.000
_cell.angle_alpha   90.00
_cell.angle_beta   90.00
_cell.angle_gamma   90.00
#
_symmetry.space_group_name_H-M   'P 1'
#
loop_
_entity.id
_entity.type
_entity.pdbx_description
1 polymer ?
#
loop_
_entity_poly.entity_id
_entity_poly.type
_entity_poly.pdbx_seq_one_letter_code
_entity_poly.pdbx_strand_id
1 'polypeptide(L)'
;MKYIKSFIEKNSDNIALFLKINRLLFLITTFIYLLLLIINQFWNKIFEEYLNINAIFILLLMSGVFFLFPIIKEEEKFNEKRKLERDDIFLFFIMGIICSILVWIKIKDFGIISYIISGIAGLITLILPILIFYDY
;
A
#
# COMPACT_ATOMS: atom_id res chain seq x y z
N MET A 1 -18.57 28.54 1.88
CA MET A 1 -18.85 27.23 1.23
C MET A 1 -19.28 27.34 -0.24
N LYS A 2 -20.10 28.32 -0.65
CA LYS A 2 -20.55 28.52 -2.06
C LYS A 2 -19.42 28.81 -3.06
N TYR A 3 -18.43 29.61 -2.67
CA TYR A 3 -17.29 29.99 -3.52
C TYR A 3 -16.35 28.82 -3.85
N ILE A 4 -16.10 27.93 -2.88
CA ILE A 4 -15.26 26.74 -3.09
C ILE A 4 -15.94 25.79 -4.09
N LYS A 5 -17.26 25.63 -3.99
CA LYS A 5 -18.04 24.77 -4.88
C LYS A 5 -18.02 25.29 -6.34
N SER A 6 -18.19 26.60 -6.53
CA SER A 6 -18.15 27.23 -7.86
C SER A 6 -16.75 27.21 -8.48
N PHE A 7 -15.68 27.28 -7.68
CA PHE A 7 -14.31 27.19 -8.18
C PHE A 7 -13.95 25.75 -8.61
N ILE A 8 -14.41 24.75 -7.86
CA ILE A 8 -14.24 23.32 -8.19
C ILE A 8 -15.01 22.97 -9.48
N GLU A 9 -16.21 23.52 -9.66
CA GLU A 9 -17.04 23.25 -10.85
C GLU A 9 -16.42 23.85 -12.12
N LYS A 10 -15.86 25.06 -12.03
CA LYS A 10 -15.17 25.74 -13.13
C LYS A 10 -13.84 25.08 -13.54
N ASN A 11 -13.17 24.39 -12.63
CA ASN A 11 -11.87 23.75 -12.86
C ASN A 11 -11.95 22.21 -12.78
N SER A 12 -13.16 21.65 -12.88
CA SER A 12 -13.45 20.24 -12.65
C SER A 12 -12.65 19.31 -13.58
N ASP A 13 -12.49 19.68 -14.85
CA ASP A 13 -11.70 18.93 -15.83
C ASP A 13 -10.20 18.91 -15.49
N ASN A 14 -9.64 20.04 -15.08
CA ASN A 14 -8.24 20.16 -14.68
C ASN A 14 -7.95 19.37 -13.40
N ILE A 15 -8.89 19.39 -12.44
CA ILE A 15 -8.81 18.60 -11.21
C ILE A 15 -8.90 17.11 -11.54
N ALA A 16 -9.79 16.70 -12.43
CA ALA A 16 -9.91 15.30 -12.86
C ALA A 16 -8.64 14.79 -13.55
N LEU A 17 -8.03 15.60 -14.42
CA LEU A 17 -6.74 15.27 -15.06
C LEU A 17 -5.61 15.18 -14.02
N PHE A 18 -5.53 16.12 -13.08
CA PHE A 18 -4.54 16.10 -12.01
C PHE A 18 -4.65 14.82 -11.16
N LEU A 19 -5.88 14.44 -10.76
CA LEU A 19 -6.12 13.20 -10.01
C LEU A 19 -5.73 11.95 -10.82
N LYS A 20 -6.01 11.92 -12.12
CA LYS A 20 -5.63 10.80 -12.99
C LYS A 20 -4.12 10.66 -13.15
N ILE A 21 -3.39 11.77 -13.28
CA ILE A 21 -1.93 11.79 -13.33
C ILE A 21 -1.34 11.39 -11.98
N ASN A 22 -1.87 11.94 -10.88
CA ASN A 22 -1.49 11.54 -9.53
C ASN A 22 -1.66 10.03 -9.34
N ARG A 23 -2.73 9.44 -9.89
CA ARG A 23 -2.98 7.99 -9.80
C ARG A 23 -1.82 7.14 -10.33
N LEU A 24 -1.33 7.47 -11.53
CA LEU A 24 -0.21 6.78 -12.16
C LEU A 24 1.10 7.05 -11.42
N LEU A 25 1.36 8.31 -11.08
CA LEU A 25 2.56 8.69 -10.33
C LEU A 25 2.63 8.02 -8.97
N PHE A 26 1.50 7.95 -8.24
CA PHE A 26 1.42 7.30 -6.94
C PHE A 26 1.75 5.81 -7.04
N LEU A 27 1.17 5.09 -8.00
CA LEU A 27 1.46 3.67 -8.20
C LEU A 27 2.95 3.42 -8.48
N ILE A 28 3.54 4.21 -9.41
CA ILE A 28 4.96 4.09 -9.76
C ILE A 28 5.84 4.44 -8.56
N THR A 29 5.54 5.54 -7.86
CA THR A 29 6.32 6.01 -6.70
C THR A 29 6.20 5.03 -5.53
N THR A 30 5.02 4.45 -5.28
CA THR A 30 4.84 3.39 -4.27
C THR A 30 5.66 2.16 -4.60
N PHE A 31 5.66 1.72 -5.86
CA PHE A 31 6.46 0.58 -6.29
C PHE A 31 7.96 0.85 -6.10
N ILE A 32 8.44 2.00 -6.55
CA ILE A 32 9.83 2.43 -6.37
C ILE A 32 10.18 2.54 -4.88
N TYR A 33 9.30 3.14 -4.07
CA TYR A 33 9.49 3.28 -2.62
C TYR A 33 9.61 1.92 -1.93
N LEU A 34 8.73 0.96 -2.26
CA LEU A 34 8.81 -0.41 -1.75
C LEU A 34 10.14 -1.07 -2.11
N LEU A 35 10.59 -0.89 -3.35
CA LEU A 35 11.87 -1.42 -3.83
C LEU A 35 13.04 -0.78 -3.07
N LEU A 36 13.03 0.55 -2.90
CA LEU A 36 14.00 1.27 -2.06
C LEU A 36 13.99 0.74 -0.63
N LEU A 37 12.82 0.46 -0.06
CA LEU A 37 12.69 -0.02 1.31
C LEU A 37 13.29 -1.42 1.46
N ILE A 38 13.12 -2.30 0.46
CA ILE A 38 13.78 -3.61 0.39
C ILE A 38 15.30 -3.43 0.29
N ILE A 39 15.79 -2.57 -0.62
CA ILE A 39 17.25 -2.36 -0.78
C ILE A 39 17.84 -1.77 0.51
N ASN A 40 17.17 -0.78 1.11
CA ASN A 40 17.57 -0.18 2.37
C ASN A 40 17.67 -1.20 3.50
N GLN A 41 16.75 -2.16 3.52
CA GLN A 41 16.75 -3.22 4.51
C GLN A 41 18.04 -4.06 4.50
N PHE A 42 18.68 -4.22 3.34
CA PHE A 42 19.94 -4.95 3.21
C PHE A 42 21.16 -4.03 3.25
N TRP A 43 21.04 -2.79 2.78
CA TRP A 43 22.17 -1.86 2.52
C TRP A 43 21.98 -0.52 3.25
N ASN A 44 21.68 -0.60 4.56
CA ASN A 44 21.28 0.52 5.42
C ASN A 44 22.26 1.72 5.39
N LYS A 45 23.56 1.47 5.21
CA LYS A 45 24.61 2.51 5.18
C LYS A 45 24.45 3.52 4.04
N ILE A 46 23.98 3.10 2.86
CA ILE A 46 23.90 3.98 1.68
C ILE A 46 22.72 4.96 1.82
N PHE A 47 21.64 4.56 2.49
CA PHE A 47 20.46 5.40 2.60
C PHE A 47 20.57 6.42 3.73
N GLU A 48 21.24 6.10 4.84
CA GLU A 48 21.49 7.09 5.90
C GLU A 48 22.34 8.28 5.41
N GLU A 49 23.27 8.06 4.47
CA GLU A 49 24.13 9.12 3.92
C GLU A 49 23.49 9.92 2.78
N TYR A 50 22.70 9.29 1.90
CA TYR A 50 22.28 9.93 0.64
C TYR A 50 20.76 10.13 0.50
N LEU A 51 19.91 9.40 1.24
CA LEU A 51 18.47 9.36 0.99
C LEU A 51 17.62 9.21 2.27
N ASN A 52 16.92 10.27 2.66
CA ASN A 52 15.95 10.19 3.76
C ASN A 52 14.65 9.49 3.32
N ILE A 53 14.59 8.18 3.51
CA ILE A 53 13.43 7.33 3.17
C ILE A 53 12.16 7.79 3.88
N ASN A 54 12.25 8.32 5.10
CA ASN A 54 11.08 8.80 5.84
C ASN A 54 10.49 10.05 5.18
N ALA A 55 11.32 10.94 4.63
CA ALA A 55 10.83 12.11 3.90
C ALA A 55 10.09 11.70 2.61
N ILE A 56 10.63 10.71 1.89
CA ILE A 56 9.96 10.13 0.70
C ILE A 56 8.63 9.49 1.09
N PHE A 57 8.59 8.80 2.23
CA PHE A 57 7.36 8.19 2.75
C PHE A 57 6.28 9.22 3.07
N ILE A 58 6.64 10.33 3.72
CA ILE A 58 5.68 11.41 4.04
C ILE A 58 5.09 12.00 2.76
N LEU A 59 5.92 12.25 1.73
CA LEU A 59 5.44 12.69 0.42
C LEU A 59 4.51 11.66 -0.23
N LEU A 60 4.84 10.37 -0.10
CA LEU A 60 4.00 9.28 -0.59
C LEU A 60 2.65 9.26 0.10
N LEU A 61 2.60 9.38 1.43
CA LEU A 61 1.35 9.44 2.20
C LEU A 61 0.48 10.63 1.75
N MET A 62 1.08 11.81 1.58
CA MET A 62 0.36 12.99 1.08
C MET A 62 -0.24 12.72 -0.31
N SER A 63 0.52 12.11 -1.22
CA SER A 63 0.02 11.72 -2.54
C SER A 63 -1.07 10.64 -2.46
N GLY A 64 -0.96 9.71 -1.51
CA GLY A 64 -1.94 8.65 -1.28
C GLY A 64 -3.30 9.19 -0.85
N VAL A 65 -3.33 10.26 -0.06
CA VAL A 65 -4.59 10.95 0.26
C VAL A 65 -5.28 11.47 -1.00
N PHE A 66 -4.52 12.08 -1.93
CA PHE A 66 -5.06 12.54 -3.23
C PHE A 66 -5.49 11.40 -4.15
N PHE A 67 -4.80 10.26 -4.10
CA PHE A 67 -5.15 9.05 -4.83
C PHE A 67 -6.53 8.49 -4.43
N LEU A 68 -6.90 8.60 -3.15
CA LEU A 68 -8.17 8.08 -2.63
C LEU A 68 -9.40 8.91 -3.04
N PHE A 69 -9.27 10.22 -3.24
CA PHE A 69 -10.39 11.10 -3.63
C PHE A 69 -11.18 10.64 -4.87
N PRO A 70 -10.56 10.30 -6.02
CA PRO A 70 -11.28 9.82 -7.19
C PRO A 70 -11.89 8.43 -6.96
N ILE A 71 -11.24 7.58 -6.15
CA ILE A 71 -11.72 6.24 -5.82
C ILE A 71 -12.99 6.32 -4.97
N ILE A 72 -13.01 7.14 -3.92
CA ILE A 72 -14.21 7.35 -3.08
C ILE A 72 -15.39 7.86 -3.92
N LYS A 73 -15.12 8.62 -4.98
CA LYS A 73 -16.14 9.16 -5.89
C LYS A 73 -16.59 8.14 -6.96
N GLU A 74 -15.75 7.16 -7.29
CA GLU A 74 -16.04 6.06 -8.24
C GLU A 74 -16.61 4.81 -7.56
N GLU A 75 -16.30 4.57 -6.29
CA GLU A 75 -16.79 3.44 -5.47
C GLU A 75 -18.31 3.48 -5.23
N GLU A 76 -18.95 4.67 -5.28
CA GLU A 76 -20.42 4.75 -5.32
C GLU A 76 -21.03 4.07 -6.57
N LYS A 77 -20.23 3.76 -7.61
CA LYS A 77 -20.70 3.17 -8.86
C LYS A 77 -20.15 1.78 -9.18
N PHE A 78 -19.13 1.30 -8.48
CA PHE A 78 -18.42 0.06 -8.83
C PHE A 78 -18.42 -0.97 -7.70
N ASN A 79 -19.58 -1.24 -7.10
CA ASN A 79 -19.80 -2.45 -6.29
C ASN A 79 -20.04 -3.67 -7.19
N GLU A 80 -19.11 -3.97 -8.10
CA GLU A 80 -19.07 -5.31 -8.70
C GLU A 80 -18.22 -6.21 -7.80
N LYS A 81 -18.93 -6.96 -6.97
CA LYS A 81 -18.42 -7.98 -6.07
C LYS A 81 -17.56 -8.98 -6.84
N ARG A 82 -16.23 -8.90 -6.71
CA ARG A 82 -15.39 -10.04 -7.06
C ARG A 82 -15.55 -11.08 -5.96
N LYS A 83 -16.15 -12.23 -6.31
CA LYS A 83 -16.09 -13.40 -5.45
C LYS A 83 -14.63 -13.88 -5.40
N LEU A 84 -14.09 -14.02 -4.19
CA LEU A 84 -12.83 -14.71 -3.95
C LEU A 84 -12.88 -16.10 -4.58
N GLU A 85 -12.01 -16.35 -5.54
CA GLU A 85 -11.85 -17.66 -6.16
C GLU A 85 -10.91 -18.51 -5.29
N ARG A 86 -11.01 -19.84 -5.34
CA ARG A 86 -10.15 -20.71 -4.50
C ARG A 86 -8.65 -20.50 -4.78
N ASP A 87 -8.32 -20.12 -6.00
CA ASP A 87 -6.96 -19.87 -6.44
C ASP A 87 -6.36 -18.62 -5.78
N ASP A 88 -7.18 -17.60 -5.51
CA ASP A 88 -6.75 -16.40 -4.78
C ASP A 88 -6.41 -16.72 -3.32
N ILE A 89 -7.21 -17.58 -2.69
CA ILE A 89 -6.99 -18.04 -1.30
C ILE A 89 -5.67 -18.82 -1.22
N PHE A 90 -5.39 -19.68 -2.21
CA PHE A 90 -4.14 -20.43 -2.26
C PHE A 90 -2.93 -19.50 -2.45
N LEU A 91 -3.08 -18.46 -3.28
CA LEU A 91 -2.04 -17.45 -3.48
C LEU A 91 -1.77 -16.67 -2.18
N PHE A 92 -2.81 -16.25 -1.44
CA PHE A 92 -2.64 -15.60 -0.14
C PHE A 92 -1.97 -16.51 0.89
N PHE A 93 -2.26 -17.80 0.88
CA PHE A 93 -1.61 -18.77 1.76
C PHE A 93 -0.10 -18.85 1.48
N ILE A 94 0.30 -18.98 0.21
CA ILE A 94 1.71 -18.97 -0.20
C ILE A 94 2.37 -17.64 0.21
N MET A 95 1.69 -16.52 -0.04
CA MET A 95 2.20 -15.18 0.29
C MET A 95 2.41 -15.01 1.80
N GLY A 96 1.50 -15.54 2.63
CA GLY A 96 1.61 -15.54 4.09
C GLY A 96 2.81 -16.35 4.58
N ILE A 97 3.08 -17.52 3.98
CA ILE A 97 4.26 -18.33 4.29
C ILE A 97 5.55 -17.59 3.90
N ILE A 98 5.61 -17.05 2.69
CA ILE A 98 6.76 -16.27 2.22
C ILE A 98 7.00 -15.08 3.15
N CYS A 99 5.94 -14.36 3.52
CA CYS A 99 6.02 -13.22 4.44
C CYS A 99 6.56 -13.64 5.82
N SER A 100 6.03 -14.74 6.39
CA SER A 100 6.52 -15.29 7.65
C SER A 100 8.01 -15.62 7.59
N ILE A 101 8.47 -16.32 6.54
CA ILE A 101 9.88 -16.66 6.35
C ILE A 101 10.75 -15.40 6.23
N LEU A 102 10.32 -14.42 5.43
CA LEU A 102 11.05 -13.16 5.23
C LEU A 102 11.18 -12.38 6.55
N VAL A 103 10.10 -12.29 7.33
CA VAL A 103 10.14 -11.65 8.65
C VAL A 103 11.10 -12.41 9.55
N TRP A 104 11.01 -13.73 9.62
CA TRP A 104 11.87 -14.54 10.48
C TRP A 104 13.35 -14.35 10.17
N ILE A 105 13.77 -14.38 8.90
CA ILE A 105 15.16 -14.14 8.47
C ILE A 105 15.66 -12.78 8.99
N LYS A 106 14.80 -11.77 8.94
CA LYS A 106 15.14 -10.38 9.27
C LYS A 106 15.27 -10.13 10.77
N ILE A 107 14.50 -10.83 11.60
CA ILE A 107 14.53 -10.69 13.06
C ILE A 107 15.10 -11.92 13.76
N LYS A 108 15.82 -12.80 13.05
CA LYS A 108 16.30 -14.07 13.61
C LYS A 108 17.16 -13.86 14.87
N ASP A 109 17.84 -12.72 14.93
CA ASP A 109 18.74 -12.35 16.03
C ASP A 109 17.98 -12.07 17.34
N PHE A 110 16.65 -11.92 17.29
CA PHE A 110 15.78 -11.78 18.46
C PHE A 110 15.40 -13.13 19.12
N GLY A 111 15.97 -14.25 18.66
CA GLY A 111 15.79 -15.56 19.29
C GLY A 111 14.35 -16.08 19.20
N ILE A 112 13.78 -16.58 20.30
CA ILE A 112 12.42 -17.17 20.33
C ILE A 112 11.32 -16.17 19.91
N ILE A 113 11.52 -14.89 20.23
CA ILE A 113 10.59 -13.81 19.90
C ILE A 113 10.44 -13.67 18.37
N SER A 114 11.48 -14.02 17.61
CA SER A 114 11.47 -13.98 16.14
C SER A 114 10.41 -14.87 15.52
N TYR A 115 10.20 -16.07 16.07
CA TYR A 115 9.20 -17.02 15.60
C TYR A 115 7.78 -16.53 15.89
N ILE A 116 7.56 -15.92 17.05
CA ILE A 116 6.25 -15.36 17.45
C ILE A 116 5.86 -14.22 16.51
N ILE A 117 6.76 -13.26 16.31
CA ILE A 117 6.51 -12.08 15.46
C ILE A 117 6.33 -12.52 14.00
N SER A 118 7.16 -13.43 13.51
CA SER A 118 7.04 -13.99 12.16
C SER A 118 5.70 -14.71 11.94
N GLY A 119 5.27 -15.52 12.90
CA GLY A 119 4.00 -16.22 12.84
C GLY A 119 2.82 -15.26 12.79
N ILE A 120 2.81 -14.25 13.67
CA ILE A 120 1.78 -13.20 13.69
C ILE A 120 1.75 -12.43 12.37
N ALA A 121 2.92 -12.06 11.83
CA ALA A 121 3.01 -11.36 10.57
C ALA A 121 2.40 -12.17 9.41
N GLY A 122 2.76 -13.46 9.29
CA GLY A 122 2.18 -14.34 8.27
C GLY A 122 0.67 -14.52 8.42
N LEU A 123 0.17 -14.61 9.66
CA LEU A 123 -1.26 -14.74 9.97
C LEU A 123 -2.05 -13.48 9.57
N ILE A 124 -1.51 -12.30 9.88
CA ILE A 124 -2.11 -11.02 9.46
C ILE A 124 -2.14 -10.93 7.94
N THR A 125 -1.07 -11.30 7.25
CA THR A 125 -1.02 -11.31 5.78
C THR A 125 -2.06 -12.23 5.16
N LEU A 126 -2.44 -13.31 5.84
CA LEU A 126 -3.46 -14.25 5.39
C LEU A 126 -4.89 -13.72 5.66
N ILE A 127 -5.13 -13.16 6.85
CA ILE A 127 -6.47 -12.71 7.27
C ILE A 127 -6.86 -11.39 6.60
N LEU A 128 -5.92 -10.45 6.43
CA LEU A 128 -6.23 -9.10 5.96
C LEU A 128 -6.90 -9.08 4.57
N PRO A 129 -6.42 -9.82 3.55
CA PRO A 129 -7.07 -9.88 2.25
C PRO A 129 -8.45 -10.54 2.34
N ILE A 130 -8.59 -11.61 3.13
CA ILE A 130 -9.89 -12.26 3.33
C ILE A 130 -10.88 -11.26 3.93
N LEU A 131 -10.47 -10.49 4.94
CA LEU A 131 -11.34 -9.48 5.56
C LEU A 131 -11.74 -8.39 4.55
N ILE A 132 -10.79 -7.87 3.78
CA ILE A 132 -11.02 -6.79 2.82
C ILE A 132 -11.90 -7.24 1.64
N PHE A 133 -11.74 -8.47 1.16
CA PHE A 133 -12.51 -9.00 0.03
C PHE A 133 -13.81 -9.68 0.44
N TYR A 134 -13.98 -10.02 1.73
CA TYR A 134 -15.22 -10.59 2.26
C TYR A 134 -16.18 -9.53 2.79
N ASP A 135 -15.72 -8.30 3.06
CA ASP A 135 -16.60 -7.20 3.43
C ASP A 135 -17.29 -6.58 2.19
N TYR A 136 -18.61 -6.82 2.14
CA TYR A 136 -19.69 -6.24 1.31
C TYR A 136 -19.82 -6.55 -0.19
#